data_AF-A0A1D6KR72-F1
#
_entry.id   AF-A0A1D6KR72-F1
#
_cell.length_a   1.000
_cell.length_b   1.000
_cell.length_c   1.000
_cell.angle_alpha   90.00
_cell.angle_beta   90.00
_cell.angle_gamma   90.00
#
_symmetry.space_group_name_H-M   'P 1'
#
loop_
_entity.id
_entity.type
_entity.pdbx_description
1 polymer ?
#
loop_
_entity_poly.entity_id
_entity_poly.type
_entity_poly.pdbx_seq_one_letter_code
_entity_poly.pdbx_strand_id
1 'polypeptide(L)'
;MSGPTLCRNSLNSPADVTNSPSLSGRRHGLSMERLKSAVPPDLRRAVGEGTAADLANTTSRLFAFFDSLPLFHQVMQELTDPELALCRKDKVKAVELKGHGNACFSRREFGKALRFYSQALRHVPINSGGMDVNLVSSLYVNRASTMHKLGLFEESLRDCDRAITISPNYSKA
;
A
#
# COMPACT_ATOMS: atom_id res chain seq x y z
N MET A 1 -41.06 -31.32 32.78
CA MET A 1 -39.71 -31.48 33.34
C MET A 1 -38.75 -31.46 32.15
N SER A 2 -38.45 -30.29 31.60
CA SER A 2 -37.49 -29.29 32.11
C SER A 2 -36.06 -29.83 32.11
N GLY A 3 -35.22 -29.30 31.21
CA GLY A 3 -33.77 -29.47 31.30
C GLY A 3 -33.06 -29.50 29.93
N PRO A 4 -32.39 -28.42 29.51
CA PRO A 4 -31.66 -28.33 28.24
C PRO A 4 -30.23 -28.88 28.39
N THR A 5 -29.71 -29.55 27.36
CA THR A 5 -28.28 -29.91 27.30
C THR A 5 -27.49 -28.74 26.72
N LEU A 6 -26.65 -28.14 27.57
CA LEU A 6 -25.74 -27.05 27.26
C LEU A 6 -24.80 -27.40 26.08
N CYS A 7 -24.89 -26.64 24.99
CA CYS A 7 -23.74 -26.42 24.10
C CYS A 7 -22.74 -25.54 24.85
N ARG A 8 -21.64 -26.17 25.31
CA ARG A 8 -20.54 -25.50 25.99
C ARG A 8 -19.70 -24.74 24.96
N ASN A 9 -19.70 -23.42 25.09
CA ASN A 9 -18.72 -22.53 24.48
C ASN A 9 -17.29 -23.00 24.78
N SER A 10 -16.50 -23.28 23.75
CA SER A 10 -15.04 -23.16 23.82
C SER A 10 -14.62 -21.97 22.98
N LEU A 11 -14.15 -20.96 23.71
CA LEU A 11 -13.52 -19.75 23.25
C LEU A 11 -12.33 -20.08 22.35
N ASN A 12 -12.43 -19.80 21.04
CA ASN A 12 -11.24 -19.57 20.23
C ASN A 12 -10.90 -18.08 20.32
N SER A 13 -10.01 -17.75 21.25
CA SER A 13 -9.29 -16.48 21.28
C SER A 13 -8.48 -16.28 20.00
N PRO A 14 -8.25 -15.02 19.58
CA PRO A 14 -7.63 -14.72 18.31
C PRO A 14 -6.15 -15.09 18.35
N ALA A 15 -5.71 -15.86 17.36
CA ALA A 15 -4.30 -16.06 17.10
C ALA A 15 -3.63 -14.70 16.93
N ASP A 16 -2.69 -14.43 17.82
CA ASP A 16 -1.72 -13.35 17.76
C ASP A 16 -1.04 -13.40 16.38
N VAL A 17 -1.40 -12.45 15.52
CA VAL A 17 -0.73 -12.23 14.23
C VAL A 17 0.63 -11.62 14.56
N THR A 18 1.54 -12.48 15.00
CA THR A 18 2.94 -12.16 15.14
C THR A 18 3.46 -11.77 13.77
N ASN A 19 3.69 -10.48 13.60
CA ASN A 19 4.29 -9.86 12.43
C ASN A 19 5.76 -10.27 12.36
N SER A 20 6.00 -11.54 12.04
CA SER A 20 7.31 -12.10 11.77
C SER A 20 7.75 -11.56 10.41
N PRO A 21 8.85 -10.80 10.30
CA PRO A 21 9.30 -10.32 9.00
C PRO A 21 9.59 -11.52 8.10
N SER A 22 8.91 -11.58 6.96
CA SER A 22 9.08 -12.66 5.99
C SER A 22 10.57 -12.78 5.60
N LEU A 23 11.05 -13.99 5.32
CA LEU A 23 12.42 -14.23 4.84
C LEU A 23 12.73 -13.45 3.55
N SER A 24 11.70 -13.06 2.78
CA SER A 24 11.79 -12.12 1.66
C SER A 24 12.05 -10.68 2.15
N GLY A 25 11.30 -10.18 3.15
CA GLY A 25 11.52 -8.86 3.74
C GLY A 25 12.90 -8.68 4.37
N ARG A 26 13.46 -9.73 5.00
CA ARG A 26 14.84 -9.70 5.52
C ARG A 26 15.89 -9.63 4.41
N ARG A 27 15.69 -10.33 3.28
CA ARG A 27 16.61 -10.30 2.14
C ARG A 27 16.61 -8.94 1.43
N HIS A 28 15.44 -8.33 1.25
CA HIS A 28 15.33 -7.02 0.60
C HIS A 28 15.82 -5.87 1.50
N GLY A 29 15.66 -6.00 2.83
CA GLY A 29 16.27 -5.07 3.77
C GLY A 29 17.80 -5.03 3.63
N LEU A 30 18.44 -6.19 3.49
CA LEU A 30 19.89 -6.28 3.31
C LEU A 30 20.35 -5.75 1.94
N SER A 31 19.57 -5.95 0.86
CA SER A 31 19.92 -5.42 -0.46
C SER A 31 19.77 -3.91 -0.55
N MET A 32 18.76 -3.33 0.11
CA MET A 32 18.58 -1.87 0.20
C MET A 32 19.67 -1.21 1.04
N GLU A 33 20.09 -1.81 2.16
CA GLU A 33 21.19 -1.28 2.97
C GLU A 33 22.53 -1.30 2.22
N ARG A 34 22.78 -2.33 1.39
CA ARG A 34 23.95 -2.37 0.49
C ARG A 34 23.90 -1.30 -0.59
N LEU A 35 22.71 -1.02 -1.14
CA LEU A 35 22.53 0.03 -2.13
C LEU A 35 22.79 1.43 -1.51
N LYS A 36 22.29 1.67 -0.30
CA LYS A 36 22.56 2.90 0.46
C LYS A 36 24.04 3.07 0.79
N SER A 37 24.72 2.00 1.22
CA SER A 37 26.14 2.08 1.59
C SER A 37 27.05 2.32 0.38
N ALA A 38 26.63 1.90 -0.82
CA ALA A 38 27.35 2.15 -2.06
C ALA A 38 27.37 3.62 -2.50
N VAL A 39 26.44 4.46 -2.01
CA VAL A 39 26.38 5.90 -2.40
C VAL A 39 27.68 6.61 -2.01
N PRO A 40 28.38 7.27 -2.96
CA PRO A 40 29.65 7.94 -2.70
C PRO A 40 29.51 9.03 -1.63
N PRO A 41 30.52 9.21 -0.77
CA PRO A 41 30.47 10.20 0.32
C PRO A 41 30.26 11.63 -0.21
N ASP A 42 30.86 11.98 -1.34
CA ASP A 42 30.68 13.29 -1.97
C ASP A 42 29.24 13.54 -2.41
N LEU A 43 28.58 12.52 -2.94
CA LEU A 43 27.20 12.61 -3.37
C LEU A 43 26.25 12.64 -2.17
N ARG A 44 26.55 11.86 -1.13
CA ARG A 44 25.81 11.88 0.14
C ARG A 44 25.89 13.24 0.81
N ARG A 45 27.07 13.85 0.83
CA ARG A 45 27.30 15.20 1.33
C ARG A 45 26.54 16.24 0.49
N ALA A 46 26.64 16.17 -0.84
CA ALA A 46 25.91 17.07 -1.73
C ALA A 46 24.39 17.01 -1.56
N VAL A 47 23.83 15.83 -1.25
CA VAL A 47 22.41 15.68 -0.92
C VAL A 47 22.08 16.20 0.48
N GLY A 48 22.97 15.99 1.47
CA GLY A 48 22.74 16.40 2.85
C GLY A 48 22.93 17.90 3.12
N GLU A 49 23.82 18.55 2.40
CA GLU A 49 24.17 19.97 2.53
C GLU A 49 23.55 20.84 1.42
N GLY A 50 22.94 20.22 0.41
CA GLY A 50 22.36 20.90 -0.75
C GLY A 50 21.12 21.73 -0.41
N THR A 51 20.89 22.78 -1.21
CA THR A 51 19.69 23.61 -1.14
C THR A 51 18.64 23.16 -2.16
N ALA A 52 17.45 23.78 -2.15
CA ALA A 52 16.43 23.52 -3.17
C ALA A 52 16.94 23.81 -4.61
N ALA A 53 17.89 24.73 -4.78
CA ALA A 53 18.49 25.02 -6.08
C ALA A 53 19.37 23.87 -6.60
N ASP A 54 19.97 23.09 -5.68
CA ASP A 54 20.84 21.97 -6.00
C ASP A 54 20.06 20.67 -6.26
N LEU A 55 18.74 20.66 -6.01
CA LEU A 55 17.90 19.46 -6.05
C LEU A 55 17.94 18.79 -7.43
N ALA A 56 17.81 19.56 -8.51
CA ALA A 56 17.82 18.99 -9.87
C ALA A 56 19.17 18.32 -10.18
N ASN A 57 20.28 19.00 -9.87
CA ASN A 57 21.62 18.47 -10.12
C ASN A 57 21.93 17.24 -9.26
N THR A 58 21.67 17.33 -7.96
CA THR A 58 21.91 16.24 -7.00
C THR A 58 21.07 15.00 -7.31
N THR A 59 19.79 15.19 -7.68
CA THR A 59 18.92 14.07 -8.10
C THR A 59 19.37 13.43 -9.41
N SER A 60 19.78 14.22 -10.41
CA SER A 60 20.33 13.67 -11.66
C SER A 60 21.61 12.87 -11.44
N ARG A 61 22.53 13.38 -10.60
CA ARG A 61 23.78 12.68 -10.25
C ARG A 61 23.52 11.39 -9.47
N LEU A 62 22.56 11.42 -8.54
CA LEU A 62 22.14 10.26 -7.77
C LEU A 62 21.49 9.20 -8.65
N PHE A 63 20.63 9.62 -9.58
CA PHE A 63 20.04 8.73 -10.56
C PHE A 63 21.10 8.09 -11.45
N ALA A 64 22.00 8.88 -12.06
CA ALA A 64 23.06 8.36 -12.91
C ALA A 64 23.99 7.37 -12.18
N PHE A 65 24.29 7.64 -10.90
CA PHE A 65 25.04 6.71 -10.07
C PHE A 65 24.30 5.38 -9.90
N PHE A 66 23.04 5.41 -9.49
CA PHE A 66 22.24 4.20 -9.31
C PHE A 66 22.02 3.44 -10.62
N ASP A 67 21.75 4.14 -11.72
CA ASP A 67 21.59 3.54 -13.03
C ASP A 67 22.86 2.78 -13.47
N SER A 68 24.04 3.29 -13.13
CA SER A 68 25.30 2.58 -13.42
C SER A 68 25.54 1.31 -12.58
N LEU A 69 24.79 1.09 -11.50
CA LEU A 69 24.99 -0.03 -10.57
C LEU A 69 24.15 -1.25 -10.98
N PRO A 70 24.76 -2.41 -11.29
CA PRO A 70 24.02 -3.64 -11.54
C PRO A 70 23.20 -4.07 -10.32
N LEU A 71 23.68 -3.78 -9.10
CA LEU A 71 22.94 -4.04 -7.87
C LEU A 71 21.63 -3.23 -7.80
N PHE A 72 21.61 -1.99 -8.30
CA PHE A 72 20.39 -1.20 -8.36
C PHE A 72 19.37 -1.86 -9.28
N HIS A 73 19.79 -2.26 -10.48
CA HIS A 73 18.95 -2.99 -11.43
C HIS A 73 18.40 -4.29 -10.86
N GLN A 74 19.24 -5.07 -10.16
CA GLN A 74 18.81 -6.29 -9.48
C GLN A 74 17.76 -6.00 -8.40
N VAL A 75 18.01 -5.01 -7.54
CA VAL A 75 17.07 -4.63 -6.48
C VAL A 75 15.76 -4.11 -7.08
N MET A 76 15.84 -3.28 -8.12
CA MET A 76 14.66 -2.79 -8.83
C MET A 76 13.88 -3.93 -9.47
N GLN A 77 14.55 -4.90 -10.08
CA GLN A 77 13.92 -6.10 -10.62
C GLN A 77 13.24 -6.89 -9.49
N GLU A 78 13.91 -7.19 -8.38
CA GLU A 78 13.31 -7.89 -7.24
C GLU A 78 12.08 -7.14 -6.65
N LEU A 79 12.12 -5.81 -6.61
CA LEU A 79 11.04 -4.97 -6.10
C LEU A 79 9.88 -4.78 -7.08
N THR A 80 10.12 -4.95 -8.38
CA THR A 80 9.11 -4.77 -9.44
C THR A 80 8.63 -6.08 -10.04
N ASP A 81 9.32 -7.19 -9.74
CA ASP A 81 8.96 -8.54 -10.13
C ASP A 81 7.54 -8.86 -9.60
N PRO A 82 6.57 -9.17 -10.47
CA PRO A 82 5.19 -9.41 -10.05
C PRO A 82 5.03 -10.56 -9.04
N GLU A 83 5.97 -11.52 -9.02
CA GLU A 83 5.99 -12.69 -8.15
C GLU A 83 6.81 -12.46 -6.87
N LEU A 84 7.84 -11.62 -6.88
CA LEU A 84 8.74 -11.40 -5.73
C LEU A 84 8.55 -10.06 -5.02
N ALA A 85 7.91 -9.07 -5.66
CA ALA A 85 7.67 -7.76 -5.07
C ALA A 85 6.89 -7.88 -3.75
N LEU A 86 7.32 -7.09 -2.74
CA LEU A 86 6.64 -6.97 -1.44
C LEU A 86 5.17 -6.54 -1.56
N CYS A 87 4.79 -5.97 -2.71
CA CYS A 87 3.42 -5.59 -3.05
C CYS A 87 2.98 -6.34 -4.31
N ARG A 88 2.82 -7.67 -4.23
CA ARG A 88 2.12 -8.43 -5.28
C ARG A 88 0.80 -7.74 -5.60
N LYS A 89 0.69 -7.26 -6.83
CA LYS A 89 -0.53 -6.65 -7.36
C LYS A 89 -1.50 -7.77 -7.68
N ASP A 90 -2.31 -8.13 -6.68
CA ASP A 90 -3.27 -9.21 -6.76
C ASP A 90 -4.69 -8.63 -6.75
N LYS A 91 -5.35 -8.70 -7.92
CA LYS A 91 -6.73 -8.25 -8.07
C LYS A 91 -7.69 -9.02 -7.18
N VAL A 92 -7.51 -10.34 -7.03
CA VAL A 92 -8.36 -11.18 -6.17
C VAL A 92 -8.22 -10.71 -4.74
N LYS A 93 -6.98 -10.48 -4.27
CA LYS A 93 -6.75 -9.98 -2.92
C LYS A 93 -7.33 -8.59 -2.68
N ALA A 94 -7.23 -7.70 -3.67
CA ALA A 94 -7.84 -6.38 -3.58
C ALA A 94 -9.37 -6.44 -3.44
N VAL A 95 -10.03 -7.35 -4.17
CA VAL A 95 -11.48 -7.57 -4.08
C VAL A 95 -11.87 -8.16 -2.72
N GLU A 96 -11.12 -9.13 -2.20
CA GLU A 96 -11.35 -9.66 -0.85
C GLU A 96 -11.23 -8.56 0.22
N LEU A 97 -10.16 -7.77 0.19
CA LEU A 97 -9.93 -6.69 1.13
C LEU A 97 -11.00 -5.60 1.04
N LYS A 98 -11.49 -5.28 -0.17
CA LYS A 98 -12.66 -4.42 -0.36
C LYS A 98 -13.88 -4.99 0.37
N GLY A 99 -14.13 -6.29 0.25
CA GLY A 99 -15.21 -6.99 0.96
C GLY A 99 -15.12 -6.84 2.48
N HIS A 100 -13.92 -7.04 3.05
CA HIS A 100 -13.66 -6.84 4.47
C HIS A 100 -13.91 -5.38 4.90
N GLY A 101 -13.47 -4.42 4.08
CA GLY A 101 -13.73 -2.99 4.29
C GLY A 101 -15.22 -2.68 4.32
N ASN A 102 -15.98 -3.21 3.36
CA ASN A 102 -17.44 -3.04 3.28
C ASN A 102 -18.15 -3.61 4.52
N ALA A 103 -17.72 -4.79 4.98
CA ALA A 103 -18.27 -5.43 6.17
C ALA A 103 -18.02 -4.59 7.44
N CYS A 104 -16.79 -4.09 7.63
CA CYS A 104 -16.46 -3.19 8.74
C CYS A 104 -17.23 -1.87 8.66
N PHE A 105 -17.35 -1.29 7.45
CA PHE A 105 -18.10 -0.04 7.25
C PHE A 105 -19.57 -0.19 7.64
N SER A 106 -20.20 -1.30 7.24
CA SER A 106 -21.59 -1.61 7.57
C SER A 106 -21.81 -1.77 9.08
N ARG A 107 -20.79 -2.24 9.81
CA ARG A 107 -20.77 -2.33 11.28
C ARG A 107 -20.37 -1.02 11.97
N ARG A 108 -20.18 0.08 11.22
CA ARG A 108 -19.69 1.38 11.71
C ARG A 108 -18.28 1.33 12.33
N GLU A 109 -17.51 0.29 12.04
CA GLU A 109 -16.11 0.15 12.45
C GLU A 109 -15.19 0.90 11.47
N PHE A 110 -15.36 2.22 11.38
CA PHE A 110 -14.76 3.05 10.31
C PHE A 110 -13.23 3.00 10.29
N GLY A 111 -12.57 2.95 11.46
CA GLY A 111 -11.11 2.82 11.52
C GLY A 111 -10.59 1.52 10.90
N LYS A 112 -11.29 0.40 11.08
CA LYS A 112 -10.92 -0.87 10.44
C LYS A 112 -11.25 -0.86 8.95
N ALA A 113 -12.40 -0.32 8.57
CA ALA A 113 -12.78 -0.17 7.17
C ALA A 113 -11.72 0.63 6.39
N LEU A 114 -11.26 1.74 6.95
CA LEU A 114 -10.21 2.58 6.38
C LEU A 114 -8.90 1.80 6.14
N ARG A 115 -8.50 0.96 7.10
CA ARG A 115 -7.31 0.10 6.96
C ARG A 115 -7.47 -0.90 5.82
N PHE A 116 -8.62 -1.58 5.73
CA PHE A 116 -8.88 -2.56 4.68
C PHE A 116 -8.94 -1.93 3.28
N TYR A 117 -9.63 -0.81 3.09
CA TYR A 117 -9.63 -0.11 1.80
C TYR A 117 -8.23 0.38 1.40
N SER A 118 -7.46 0.88 2.37
CA SER A 118 -6.07 1.29 2.13
C SER A 118 -5.18 0.12 1.72
N GLN A 119 -5.36 -1.06 2.33
CA GLN A 119 -4.66 -2.28 1.91
C GLN A 119 -5.12 -2.72 0.52
N ALA A 120 -6.42 -2.71 0.23
CA ALA A 120 -6.95 -3.09 -1.07
C ALA A 120 -6.31 -2.28 -2.21
N LEU A 121 -6.21 -0.95 -2.06
CA LEU A 121 -5.56 -0.06 -3.04
C LEU A 121 -4.09 -0.40 -3.28
N ARG A 122 -3.37 -0.93 -2.28
CA ARG A 122 -1.97 -1.38 -2.47
C ARG A 122 -1.87 -2.61 -3.37
N HIS A 123 -2.90 -3.45 -3.39
CA HIS A 123 -2.94 -4.68 -4.20
C HIS A 123 -3.52 -4.48 -5.60
N VAL A 124 -4.21 -3.37 -5.90
CA VAL A 124 -4.73 -3.18 -7.25
C VAL A 124 -3.59 -2.96 -8.26
N PRO A 125 -3.57 -3.68 -9.40
CA PRO A 125 -2.65 -3.39 -10.50
C PRO A 125 -2.98 -2.04 -11.14
N ILE A 126 -2.01 -1.12 -11.18
CA ILE A 126 -2.21 0.25 -11.69
C ILE A 126 -1.66 0.41 -13.12
N ASN A 127 -0.61 -0.33 -13.51
CA ASN A 127 0.16 -0.01 -14.73
C ASN A 127 0.19 -1.12 -15.80
N SER A 128 -0.52 -2.23 -15.61
CA SER A 128 -0.36 -3.44 -16.43
C SER A 128 -1.58 -3.79 -17.29
N GLY A 129 -2.11 -2.83 -18.06
CA GLY A 129 -3.15 -3.05 -19.09
C GLY A 129 -4.50 -3.63 -18.61
N GLY A 130 -4.60 -4.02 -17.34
CA GLY A 130 -5.75 -4.65 -16.70
C GLY A 130 -6.15 -3.93 -15.41
N MET A 131 -5.88 -2.62 -15.31
CA MET A 131 -6.43 -1.81 -14.23
C MET A 131 -7.96 -1.87 -14.33
N ASP A 132 -8.58 -2.47 -13.32
CA ASP A 132 -10.02 -2.43 -13.17
C ASP A 132 -10.41 -1.05 -12.63
N VAL A 133 -10.63 -0.13 -13.55
CA VAL A 133 -11.00 1.28 -13.27
C VAL A 133 -12.16 1.35 -12.27
N ASN A 134 -13.16 0.48 -12.42
CA ASN A 134 -14.31 0.44 -11.52
C ASN A 134 -13.92 -0.01 -10.11
N LEU A 135 -13.06 -1.02 -9.98
CA LEU A 135 -12.54 -1.46 -8.69
C LEU A 135 -11.77 -0.31 -8.01
N VAL A 136 -10.85 0.34 -8.72
CA VAL A 136 -10.02 1.42 -8.18
C VAL A 136 -10.88 2.61 -7.75
N SER A 137 -11.76 3.12 -8.62
CA SER A 137 -12.64 4.25 -8.29
C SER A 137 -13.56 3.91 -7.11
N SER A 138 -14.10 2.70 -7.06
CA SER A 138 -14.93 2.28 -5.92
C SER A 138 -14.18 2.20 -4.60
N LEU A 139 -12.90 1.82 -4.61
CA LEU A 139 -12.06 1.78 -3.41
C LEU A 139 -11.76 3.19 -2.90
N TYR A 140 -11.43 4.12 -3.80
CA TYR A 140 -11.23 5.52 -3.43
C TYR A 140 -12.49 6.14 -2.83
N VAL A 141 -13.65 5.99 -3.47
CA VAL A 141 -14.92 6.52 -2.94
C VAL A 141 -15.32 5.88 -1.61
N ASN A 142 -15.16 4.57 -1.46
CA ASN A 142 -15.46 3.90 -0.19
C ASN A 142 -14.51 4.35 0.93
N ARG A 143 -13.24 4.59 0.60
CA ARG A 143 -12.27 5.13 1.55
C ARG A 143 -12.57 6.59 1.90
N ALA A 144 -12.90 7.42 0.91
CA ALA A 144 -13.34 8.81 1.09
C ALA A 144 -14.57 8.90 2.00
N SER A 145 -15.59 8.07 1.73
CA SER A 145 -16.79 7.99 2.57
C SER A 145 -16.47 7.60 4.01
N THR A 146 -15.51 6.68 4.20
CA THR A 146 -15.04 6.26 5.53
C THR A 146 -14.30 7.38 6.25
N MET A 147 -13.42 8.11 5.55
CA MET A 147 -12.71 9.28 6.06
C MET A 147 -13.69 10.39 6.47
N HIS A 148 -14.71 10.64 5.66
CA HIS A 148 -15.78 11.59 5.99
C HIS A 148 -16.51 11.19 7.28
N LYS A 149 -16.82 9.90 7.49
CA LYS A 149 -17.42 9.42 8.76
C LYS A 149 -16.50 9.58 9.97
N LEU A 150 -15.19 9.68 9.75
CA LEU A 150 -14.17 9.92 10.78
C LEU A 150 -13.85 11.41 10.98
N GLY A 151 -14.46 12.32 10.21
CA GLY A 151 -14.16 13.76 10.26
C GLY A 151 -12.90 14.17 9.49
N LEU A 152 -12.33 13.27 8.68
CA LEU A 152 -11.13 13.52 7.86
C LEU A 152 -11.54 14.07 6.48
N PHE A 153 -12.03 15.31 6.45
CA PHE A 153 -12.66 15.89 5.27
C PHE A 153 -11.66 16.17 4.12
N GLU A 154 -10.47 16.67 4.42
CA GLU A 154 -9.44 16.97 3.41
C GLU A 154 -8.88 15.70 2.76
N GLU A 155 -8.69 14.62 3.53
CA GLU A 155 -8.34 13.30 3.00
C GLU A 155 -9.46 12.73 2.13
N SER A 156 -10.71 12.93 2.55
CA SER A 156 -11.90 12.48 1.82
C SER A 156 -11.97 13.11 0.43
N LEU A 157 -11.86 14.44 0.34
CA LEU A 157 -11.88 15.18 -0.92
C LEU A 157 -10.76 14.73 -1.86
N ARG A 158 -9.54 14.58 -1.36
CA ARG A 158 -8.40 14.09 -2.16
C ARG A 158 -8.65 12.70 -2.76
N ASP A 159 -9.39 11.84 -2.08
CA ASP A 159 -9.75 10.53 -2.61
C ASP A 159 -10.90 10.58 -3.62
N CYS A 160 -11.86 11.49 -3.45
CA CYS A 160 -12.88 11.78 -4.47
C CYS A 160 -12.24 12.30 -5.77
N ASP A 161 -11.32 13.28 -5.66
CA ASP A 161 -10.60 13.82 -6.83
C ASP A 161 -9.82 12.74 -7.59
N ARG A 162 -9.19 11.81 -6.86
CA ARG A 162 -8.53 10.65 -7.47
C ARG A 162 -9.52 9.73 -8.17
N ALA A 163 -10.67 9.46 -7.56
CA ALA A 163 -11.71 8.62 -8.17
C ALA A 163 -12.20 9.21 -9.50
N ILE A 164 -12.40 10.54 -9.55
CA ILE A 164 -12.81 11.30 -10.74
C ILE A 164 -11.69 11.32 -11.78
N THR A 165 -10.44 11.55 -11.36
CA THR A 165 -9.29 11.53 -12.29
C THR A 165 -9.16 10.16 -12.99
N ILE A 166 -9.44 9.07 -12.26
CA ILE A 166 -9.35 7.71 -12.78
C ILE A 166 -10.59 7.33 -13.61
N SER A 167 -11.76 7.77 -13.18
CA SER A 167 -13.03 7.53 -13.88
C SER A 167 -13.89 8.80 -13.81
N PRO A 168 -13.79 9.69 -14.81
CA PRO A 168 -14.47 10.99 -14.80
C PRO A 168 -15.99 10.89 -14.69
N ASN A 169 -16.57 9.76 -15.13
CA ASN A 169 -18.00 9.50 -15.09
C ASN A 169 -18.44 8.66 -13.88
N TYR A 170 -17.59 8.51 -12.85
CA TYR A 170 -17.92 7.74 -11.65
C TYR A 170 -18.85 8.53 -10.73
N SER A 171 -20.16 8.45 -10.99
CA SER A 171 -21.25 9.18 -10.34
C SER A 171 -21.34 9.10 -8.80
N LYS A 172 -20.56 8.24 -8.15
CA LYS A 172 -20.54 8.10 -6.68
C LYS A 172 -19.42 8.89 -6.00
N ALA A 173 -18.49 9.46 -6.78
CA ALA A 173 -17.38 10.25 -6.25
C ALA A 173 -17.84 11.63 -5.75
#